data_AF-A0A4Q3UGF8-F1
#
_entry.id   AF-A0A4Q3UGF8-F1
#
_cell.length_a   1.000
_cell.length_b   1.000
_cell.length_c   1.000
_cell.angle_alpha   90.00
_cell.angle_beta   90.00
_cell.angle_gamma   90.00
#
_symmetry.space_group_name_H-M   'P 1'
#
loop_
_entity.id
_entity.type
_entity.pdbx_description
1 polymer ?
#
loop_
_entity_poly.entity_id
_entity_poly.type
_entity_poly.pdbx_seq_one_letter_code
_entity_poly.pdbx_strand_id
1 'polypeptide(L)'
;ESVIGATEPTSTTPLRKSDGRTEGASLYIRVKDQGADDDAKQAIRLGPETLTDTLPDGRAVPAKHPLDGGDDSIPTLQDKHYVGEDNVTPEKRTGLQTLRNLENISLVAAPGRTAAEIQNALIAHCELMRYRFAVLDSPVPPEDEIPDVQTLRGRYDTKYAALYYPWLTIPEPYPKSLGRISEYAIPPAGHMLGIYARTDIERGVHKAPANEVVRGVVGLRRTINKEQQDILNPYPVNINVIRDFRPNNRGIRVYGGRCITSDSDWKYVNVRRLLIFIEASLDRGLQWVVFEPNAEPLWARVVRSVSNFLTVVWRNGALEGTKVEEAFFVRCDRTTMTQTDIDSGRLIVQIGVAPVKPAEFVIVRIGLWTARSDS
;
A
#
# COMPACT_ATOMS: atom_id res chain seq x y z
N GLU A 1 32.74 -36.35 -23.46
CA GLU A 1 31.56 -36.58 -22.61
C GLU A 1 31.67 -35.76 -21.34
N SER A 2 30.66 -34.90 -21.12
CA SER A 2 30.11 -34.33 -19.86
C SER A 2 31.06 -33.71 -18.81
N VAL A 3 31.15 -32.37 -18.63
CA VAL A 3 30.25 -31.41 -17.90
C VAL A 3 29.97 -31.91 -16.46
N ILE A 4 30.21 -31.21 -15.34
CA ILE A 4 29.69 -29.91 -14.85
C ILE A 4 30.54 -29.46 -13.64
N GLY A 5 30.94 -28.18 -13.58
CA GLY A 5 31.47 -27.51 -12.39
C GLY A 5 31.01 -26.06 -12.40
N ALA A 6 29.99 -25.75 -11.59
CA ALA A 6 29.28 -24.49 -11.60
C ALA A 6 30.17 -23.34 -11.10
N THR A 7 30.33 -22.32 -11.94
CA THR A 7 30.79 -20.97 -11.56
C THR A 7 29.65 -20.25 -10.85
N GLU A 8 29.88 -19.83 -9.60
CA GLU A 8 29.01 -18.91 -8.87
C GLU A 8 28.89 -17.55 -9.60
N PRO A 9 27.69 -16.95 -9.73
CA PRO A 9 27.58 -15.56 -10.15
C PRO A 9 27.78 -14.64 -8.93
N THR A 10 28.93 -13.96 -8.91
CA THR A 10 29.21 -12.83 -8.00
C THR A 10 28.25 -11.67 -8.28
N SER A 11 27.20 -11.55 -7.47
CA SER A 11 26.29 -10.40 -7.42
C SER A 11 26.73 -9.46 -6.29
N THR A 12 27.66 -8.56 -6.56
CA THR A 12 28.19 -7.57 -5.61
C THR A 12 27.31 -6.33 -5.50
N THR A 13 26.06 -6.49 -5.06
CA THR A 13 25.27 -5.34 -4.61
C THR A 13 25.66 -5.05 -3.16
N PRO A 14 26.09 -3.83 -2.79
CA PRO A 14 26.49 -3.54 -1.42
C PRO A 14 25.32 -3.77 -0.46
N LEU A 15 25.57 -4.56 0.58
CA LEU A 15 24.60 -4.85 1.62
C LEU A 15 24.26 -3.55 2.36
N ARG A 16 22.98 -3.40 2.72
CA ARG A 16 22.50 -2.24 3.46
C ARG A 16 23.20 -2.21 4.82
N LYS A 17 23.88 -1.10 5.14
CA LYS A 17 24.74 -0.98 6.33
C LYS A 17 24.00 -1.14 7.66
N SER A 18 22.66 -0.99 7.67
CA SER A 18 21.84 -1.10 8.88
C SER A 18 21.45 -2.54 9.26
N ASP A 19 21.43 -3.48 8.30
CA ASP A 19 20.94 -4.84 8.53
C ASP A 19 21.69 -5.94 7.76
N GLY A 20 22.73 -5.59 6.99
CA GLY A 20 23.61 -6.55 6.30
C GLY A 20 22.90 -7.35 5.21
N ARG A 21 21.78 -6.87 4.66
CA ARG A 21 20.97 -7.56 3.64
C ARG A 21 20.97 -6.85 2.30
N THR A 22 20.63 -7.57 1.24
CA THR A 22 20.31 -7.00 -0.07
C THR A 22 19.05 -6.12 0.02
N GLU A 23 18.96 -5.07 -0.81
CA GLU A 23 17.76 -4.23 -0.88
C GLU A 23 16.52 -5.08 -1.24
N GLY A 24 15.42 -4.89 -0.49
CA GLY A 24 14.13 -5.56 -0.75
C GLY A 24 13.67 -6.62 0.29
N ALA A 25 14.46 -6.91 1.33
CA ALA A 25 14.02 -7.79 2.42
C ALA A 25 13.26 -7.03 3.53
N SER A 26 11.93 -7.21 3.59
CA SER A 26 11.03 -6.67 4.63
C SER A 26 11.18 -7.37 6.00
N LEU A 27 10.87 -6.63 7.07
CA LEU A 27 10.93 -7.01 8.50
C LEU A 27 9.71 -7.79 9.02
N TYR A 28 8.77 -8.17 8.16
CA TYR A 28 7.61 -8.97 8.58
C TYR A 28 7.79 -10.44 8.23
N ILE A 29 7.45 -11.29 9.21
CA ILE A 29 7.45 -12.76 9.21
C ILE A 29 7.28 -13.33 7.80
N ARG A 30 8.35 -13.94 7.27
CA ARG A 30 8.26 -14.87 6.15
C ARG A 30 7.98 -16.25 6.73
N VAL A 31 6.76 -16.74 6.55
CA VAL A 31 6.59 -18.18 6.33
C VAL A 31 6.66 -18.37 4.82
N LYS A 32 7.81 -18.87 4.34
CA LYS A 32 7.84 -19.57 3.07
C LYS A 32 8.94 -20.62 3.09
N ASP A 33 8.50 -21.87 3.11
CA ASP A 33 9.29 -22.99 2.61
C ASP A 33 9.45 -22.87 1.09
N GLN A 34 10.68 -23.03 0.62
CA GLN A 34 10.96 -23.72 -0.62
C GLN A 34 12.03 -24.76 -0.33
N GLY A 35 11.71 -26.00 -0.66
CA GLY A 35 12.27 -27.20 -0.07
C GLY A 35 13.74 -27.45 -0.38
N ALA A 36 14.42 -28.04 0.60
CA ALA A 36 14.94 -29.41 0.55
C ALA A 36 15.59 -29.69 1.91
N ASP A 37 14.83 -30.33 2.81
CA ASP A 37 15.30 -31.34 3.79
C ASP A 37 14.15 -31.65 4.76
N ASP A 38 13.61 -32.86 4.65
CA ASP A 38 12.41 -33.35 5.36
C ASP A 38 12.61 -33.59 6.87
N ASP A 39 13.75 -33.18 7.45
CA ASP A 39 14.07 -33.43 8.87
C ASP A 39 14.05 -32.18 9.77
N ALA A 40 13.87 -30.96 9.24
CA ALA A 40 13.77 -29.74 10.05
C ALA A 40 12.32 -29.42 10.46
N LYS A 41 11.69 -30.31 11.23
CA LYS A 41 10.36 -30.08 11.83
C LYS A 41 10.40 -28.85 12.75
N GLN A 42 9.59 -27.84 12.39
CA GLN A 42 8.97 -26.82 13.26
C GLN A 42 9.73 -26.46 14.55
N ALA A 43 10.73 -25.61 14.45
CA ALA A 43 11.08 -24.74 15.57
C ALA A 43 10.15 -23.51 15.49
N ILE A 44 9.02 -23.56 16.22
CA ILE A 44 8.39 -22.32 16.68
C ILE A 44 9.51 -21.57 17.43
N ARG A 45 9.92 -20.42 16.91
CA ARG A 45 10.97 -19.60 17.53
C ARG A 45 10.40 -19.00 18.82
N LEU A 46 10.54 -19.73 19.92
CA LEU A 46 10.33 -19.26 21.29
C LEU A 46 11.68 -18.78 21.79
N GLY A 47 11.93 -17.46 21.80
CA GLY A 47 13.15 -16.94 22.40
C GLY A 47 13.25 -15.41 22.41
N PRO A 48 13.82 -14.81 23.49
CA PRO A 48 13.98 -13.38 23.62
C PRO A 48 15.23 -12.95 22.86
N GLU A 49 15.04 -12.35 21.69
CA GLU A 49 16.14 -11.66 21.02
C GLU A 49 16.34 -10.33 21.76
N THR A 50 17.51 -10.10 22.36
CA THR A 50 17.83 -8.88 23.10
C THR A 50 17.56 -7.68 22.20
N LEU A 51 16.46 -6.96 22.45
CA LEU A 51 16.16 -5.71 21.77
C LEU A 51 17.34 -4.75 22.00
N THR A 52 17.77 -4.05 20.96
CA THR A 52 18.85 -3.07 21.04
C THR A 52 18.32 -1.70 20.60
N ASP A 53 18.53 -0.68 21.44
CA ASP A 53 18.26 0.71 21.10
C ASP A 53 19.49 1.32 20.43
N THR A 54 19.29 2.06 19.34
CA THR A 54 20.33 2.88 18.72
C THR A 54 20.19 4.31 19.20
N LEU A 55 21.19 4.79 19.96
CA LEU A 55 21.23 6.15 20.46
C LEU A 55 21.50 7.16 19.31
N PRO A 56 21.18 8.46 19.50
CA PRO A 56 21.44 9.50 18.50
C PRO A 56 22.92 9.64 18.06
N ASP A 57 23.86 9.11 18.85
CA ASP A 57 25.29 9.08 18.55
C ASP A 57 25.74 7.80 17.80
N GLY A 58 24.80 6.94 17.41
CA GLY A 58 25.05 5.72 16.64
C GLY A 58 25.49 4.51 17.46
N ARG A 59 25.54 4.62 18.81
CA ARG A 59 25.85 3.46 19.67
C ARG A 59 24.65 2.55 19.84
N ALA A 60 24.86 1.25 19.69
CA ALA A 60 23.90 0.22 20.07
C ALA A 60 24.02 -0.09 21.58
N VAL A 61 22.91 -0.01 22.31
CA VAL A 61 22.81 -0.41 23.71
C VAL A 61 21.70 -1.45 23.86
N PRO A 62 21.83 -2.44 24.77
CA PRO A 62 20.72 -3.31 25.12
C PRO A 62 19.52 -2.46 25.55
N ALA A 63 18.34 -2.74 25.01
CA ALA A 63 17.11 -2.07 25.40
C ALA A 63 16.94 -2.23 26.92
N LYS A 64 17.00 -1.11 27.64
CA LYS A 64 17.13 -1.12 29.11
C LYS A 64 15.82 -1.36 29.85
N HIS A 65 14.75 -1.68 29.15
CA HIS A 65 13.46 -1.95 29.77
C HIS A 65 13.09 -3.41 29.59
N PRO A 66 13.40 -4.29 30.55
CA PRO A 66 12.63 -5.52 30.69
C PRO A 66 11.16 -5.10 30.82
N LEU A 67 10.32 -5.54 29.89
CA LEU A 67 8.88 -5.41 30.00
C LEU A 67 8.43 -6.44 31.06
N ASP A 68 8.44 -6.04 32.32
CA ASP A 68 7.97 -6.84 33.45
C ASP A 68 6.85 -6.10 34.19
N GLY A 69 5.84 -6.83 34.67
CA GLY A 69 4.70 -6.28 35.39
C GLY A 69 3.67 -5.49 34.56
N GLY A 70 3.76 -5.52 33.22
CA GLY A 70 2.73 -4.93 32.35
C GLY A 70 1.49 -5.82 32.31
N ASP A 71 0.35 -5.34 32.80
CA ASP A 71 -0.88 -5.61 32.09
C ASP A 71 -0.82 -4.75 30.82
N ASP A 72 -1.21 -5.27 29.67
CA ASP A 72 -1.21 -4.53 28.41
C ASP A 72 -2.12 -3.29 28.43
N SER A 73 -2.78 -3.03 29.57
CA SER A 73 -3.71 -1.95 29.83
C SER A 73 -4.74 -1.79 28.71
N ILE A 74 -5.02 -2.88 27.97
CA ILE A 74 -5.99 -2.92 26.88
C ILE A 74 -7.35 -2.38 27.32
N PRO A 75 -7.84 -2.65 28.55
CA PRO A 75 -9.10 -2.08 29.03
C PRO A 75 -9.12 -0.54 29.08
N THR A 76 -7.95 0.11 29.14
CA THR A 76 -7.82 1.57 29.21
C THR A 76 -7.66 2.23 27.84
N LEU A 77 -7.44 1.45 26.78
CA LEU A 77 -7.26 1.97 25.42
C LEU A 77 -8.56 2.53 24.86
N GLN A 78 -8.64 3.86 24.85
CA GLN A 78 -9.64 4.66 24.14
C GLN A 78 -9.17 5.07 22.74
N ASP A 79 -10.12 5.45 21.89
CA ASP A 79 -9.86 5.87 20.51
C ASP A 79 -8.87 7.04 20.40
N LYS A 80 -8.93 7.99 21.34
CA LYS A 80 -7.99 9.12 21.43
C LYS A 80 -6.52 8.71 21.52
N HIS A 81 -6.20 7.54 22.06
CA HIS A 81 -4.80 7.07 22.13
C HIS A 81 -4.27 6.66 20.77
N TYR A 82 -5.14 6.18 19.87
CA TYR A 82 -4.80 5.88 18.49
C TYR A 82 -4.62 7.16 17.67
N VAL A 83 -5.50 8.14 17.86
CA VAL A 83 -5.37 9.47 17.22
C VAL A 83 -4.09 10.16 17.70
N GLY A 84 -3.89 10.15 19.02
CA GLY A 84 -2.76 10.78 19.69
C GLY A 84 -2.79 12.30 19.66
N GLU A 85 -1.77 12.90 20.26
CA GLU A 85 -1.59 14.33 20.37
C GLU A 85 -0.37 14.78 19.58
N ASP A 86 -0.51 15.87 18.82
CA ASP A 86 0.62 16.50 18.15
C ASP A 86 1.42 17.32 19.18
N ASN A 87 2.71 17.49 18.92
CA ASN A 87 3.58 18.26 19.76
C ASN A 87 4.65 18.96 18.93
N VAL A 88 5.05 20.15 19.37
CA VAL A 88 6.17 20.90 18.78
C VAL A 88 7.49 20.16 18.95
N THR A 89 7.62 19.37 20.02
CA THR A 89 8.74 18.46 20.26
C THR A 89 8.38 17.09 19.67
N PRO A 90 9.03 16.64 18.56
CA PRO A 90 8.66 15.42 17.85
C PRO A 90 8.57 14.17 18.73
N GLU A 91 9.45 14.05 19.73
CA GLU A 91 9.55 12.89 20.65
C GLU A 91 8.38 12.81 21.63
N LYS A 92 7.60 13.89 21.78
CA LYS A 92 6.43 13.97 22.65
C LYS A 92 5.11 13.72 21.92
N ARG A 93 5.15 13.50 20.61
CA ARG A 93 3.96 13.09 19.85
C ARG A 93 3.49 11.73 20.33
N THR A 94 2.19 11.47 20.29
CA THR A 94 1.60 10.17 20.66
C THR A 94 0.71 9.65 19.54
N GLY A 95 0.30 8.38 19.63
CA GLY A 95 -0.61 7.75 18.66
C GLY A 95 -0.15 7.91 17.21
N LEU A 96 -1.09 8.22 16.32
CA LEU A 96 -0.86 8.44 14.89
C LEU A 96 0.13 9.57 14.60
N GLN A 97 0.21 10.58 15.47
CA GLN A 97 1.10 11.73 15.29
C GLN A 97 2.57 11.33 15.32
N THR A 98 2.94 10.28 16.06
CA THR A 98 4.31 9.74 16.07
C THR A 98 4.81 9.37 14.66
N LEU A 99 3.91 8.90 13.79
CA LEU A 99 4.25 8.50 12.43
C LEU A 99 4.70 9.68 11.57
N ARG A 100 4.45 10.93 11.97
CA ARG A 100 4.93 12.13 11.27
C ARG A 100 6.43 12.28 11.35
N ASN A 101 7.07 11.71 12.38
CA ASN A 101 8.53 11.72 12.55
C ASN A 101 9.24 10.79 11.57
N LEU A 102 8.50 9.90 10.91
CA LEU A 102 9.04 8.87 10.04
C LEU A 102 8.68 9.20 8.60
N GLU A 103 9.66 9.60 7.80
CA GLU A 103 9.45 10.00 6.40
C GLU A 103 9.06 8.82 5.50
N ASN A 104 9.61 7.63 5.77
CA ASN A 104 9.52 6.45 4.90
C ASN A 104 8.24 5.61 5.07
N ILE A 105 7.15 6.22 5.53
CA ILE A 105 5.86 5.55 5.65
C ILE A 105 5.04 5.83 4.39
N SER A 106 4.60 4.78 3.70
CA SER A 106 3.78 4.89 2.49
C SER A 106 2.33 4.43 2.68
N LEU A 107 2.08 3.56 3.67
CA LEU A 107 0.76 3.00 3.95
C LEU A 107 0.45 3.07 5.45
N VAL A 108 -0.79 3.37 5.80
CA VAL A 108 -1.22 3.52 7.19
C VAL A 108 -2.57 2.84 7.41
N ALA A 109 -2.75 2.17 8.54
CA ALA A 109 -4.03 1.62 8.98
C ALA A 109 -4.07 1.57 10.51
N ALA A 110 -5.28 1.53 11.07
CA ALA A 110 -5.52 1.18 12.47
C ALA A 110 -6.47 -0.04 12.49
N PRO A 111 -5.93 -1.27 12.36
CA PRO A 111 -6.75 -2.47 12.16
C PRO A 111 -7.79 -2.65 13.27
N GLY A 112 -9.06 -2.78 12.89
CA GLY A 112 -10.18 -3.02 13.80
C GLY A 112 -10.68 -1.78 14.53
N ARG A 113 -10.09 -0.61 14.26
CA ARG A 113 -10.52 0.67 14.82
C ARG A 113 -11.33 1.45 13.79
N THR A 114 -12.64 1.27 13.85
CA THR A 114 -13.59 1.80 12.84
C THR A 114 -14.35 3.04 13.30
N ALA A 115 -14.02 3.56 14.49
CA ALA A 115 -14.60 4.79 14.99
C ALA A 115 -14.33 5.96 14.03
N ALA A 116 -15.32 6.84 13.85
CA ALA A 116 -15.24 7.93 12.89
C ALA A 116 -14.07 8.87 13.18
N GLU A 117 -13.77 9.10 14.47
CA GLU A 117 -12.65 9.92 14.92
C GLU A 117 -11.30 9.37 14.39
N ILE A 118 -11.08 8.06 14.52
CA ILE A 118 -9.84 7.40 14.10
C ILE A 118 -9.73 7.37 12.58
N GLN A 119 -10.80 7.01 11.87
CA GLN A 119 -10.76 6.93 10.41
C GLN A 119 -10.57 8.31 9.77
N ASN A 120 -11.22 9.36 10.31
CA ASN A 120 -10.95 10.74 9.90
C ASN A 120 -9.50 11.14 10.18
N ALA A 121 -8.95 10.78 11.35
CA ALA A 121 -7.56 11.06 11.67
C ALA A 121 -6.58 10.36 10.71
N LEU A 122 -6.84 9.10 10.34
CA LEU A 122 -6.04 8.36 9.34
C LEU A 122 -6.09 9.03 7.96
N ILE A 123 -7.28 9.44 7.51
CA ILE A 123 -7.45 10.15 6.23
C ILE A 123 -6.69 11.47 6.27
N ALA A 124 -6.96 12.31 7.28
CA ALA A 124 -6.33 13.62 7.43
C ALA A 124 -4.80 13.52 7.52
N HIS A 125 -4.28 12.51 8.22
CA HIS A 125 -2.85 12.23 8.28
C HIS A 125 -2.27 11.91 6.90
N CYS A 126 -2.94 11.05 6.12
CA CYS A 126 -2.47 10.70 4.78
C CYS A 126 -2.54 11.88 3.80
N GLU A 127 -3.57 12.71 3.90
CA GLU A 127 -3.72 13.94 3.11
C GLU A 127 -2.64 14.97 3.46
N LEU A 128 -2.39 15.18 4.76
CA LEU A 128 -1.38 16.12 5.25
C LEU A 128 0.04 15.68 4.87
N MET A 129 0.36 14.40 5.09
CA MET A 129 1.70 13.88 4.82
C MET A 129 1.96 13.63 3.33
N ARG A 130 0.94 13.78 2.47
CA ARG A 130 0.95 13.73 0.99
C ARG A 130 1.39 12.42 0.34
N TYR A 131 2.39 11.73 0.88
CA TYR A 131 3.00 10.53 0.31
C TYR A 131 2.54 9.24 0.99
N ARG A 132 1.34 9.25 1.59
CA ARG A 132 0.78 8.13 2.34
C ARG A 132 -0.60 7.76 1.84
N PHE A 133 -0.99 6.51 2.02
CA PHE A 133 -2.32 6.02 1.66
C PHE A 133 -2.93 5.21 2.82
N ALA A 134 -4.16 5.52 3.20
CA ALA A 134 -4.87 4.86 4.29
C ALA A 134 -5.64 3.63 3.81
N VAL A 135 -5.62 2.56 4.60
CA VAL A 135 -6.46 1.38 4.41
C VAL A 135 -7.41 1.28 5.60
N LEU A 136 -8.70 1.36 5.31
CA LEU A 136 -9.76 1.41 6.30
C LEU A 136 -10.52 0.08 6.36
N ASP A 137 -10.97 -0.26 7.56
CA ASP A 137 -11.85 -1.40 7.81
C ASP A 137 -13.32 -0.98 7.80
N SER A 138 -14.17 -1.89 7.30
CA SER A 138 -15.62 -1.86 7.51
C SER A 138 -15.97 -1.99 9.00
N PRO A 139 -17.19 -1.59 9.43
CA PRO A 139 -17.63 -1.67 10.82
C PRO A 139 -17.29 -2.99 11.51
N VAL A 140 -17.00 -2.92 12.81
CA VAL A 140 -16.72 -4.09 13.64
C VAL A 140 -18.00 -4.95 13.75
N PRO A 141 -17.93 -6.28 13.54
CA PRO A 141 -19.07 -7.16 13.78
C PRO A 141 -19.55 -7.10 15.24
N PRO A 142 -20.86 -7.26 15.52
CA PRO A 142 -21.90 -7.71 14.60
C PRO A 142 -22.58 -6.63 13.73
N GLU A 143 -22.33 -5.35 13.97
CA GLU A 143 -22.91 -4.21 13.21
C GLU A 143 -22.22 -3.99 11.85
N ASP A 144 -22.11 -5.06 11.06
CA ASP A 144 -21.39 -5.10 9.78
C ASP A 144 -22.28 -5.53 8.59
N GLU A 145 -23.58 -5.21 8.63
CA GLU A 145 -24.47 -5.46 7.50
C GLU A 145 -24.21 -4.48 6.35
N ILE A 146 -24.70 -4.81 5.15
CA ILE A 146 -24.50 -3.96 3.95
C ILE A 146 -24.91 -2.49 4.20
N PRO A 147 -26.07 -2.18 4.81
CA PRO A 147 -26.43 -0.81 5.12
C PRO A 147 -25.43 -0.14 6.07
N ASP A 148 -24.93 -0.84 7.09
CA ASP A 148 -23.96 -0.30 8.05
C ASP A 148 -22.66 0.09 7.36
N VAL A 149 -22.16 -0.79 6.47
CA VAL A 149 -20.93 -0.54 5.70
C VAL A 149 -21.14 0.64 4.73
N GLN A 150 -22.30 0.73 4.07
CA GLN A 150 -22.62 1.85 3.19
C GLN A 150 -22.73 3.17 3.96
N THR A 151 -23.37 3.17 5.13
CA THR A 151 -23.46 4.33 6.02
C THR A 151 -22.09 4.76 6.52
N LEU A 152 -21.21 3.83 6.92
CA LEU A 152 -19.84 4.15 7.32
C LEU A 152 -19.07 4.76 6.15
N ARG A 153 -19.12 4.13 4.96
CA ARG A 153 -18.45 4.68 3.78
C ARG A 153 -18.93 6.10 3.52
N GLY A 154 -20.24 6.34 3.48
CA GLY A 154 -20.83 7.62 3.09
C GLY A 154 -20.38 8.85 3.90
N ARG A 155 -19.61 8.65 4.99
CA ARG A 155 -19.00 9.71 5.81
C ARG A 155 -17.73 10.31 5.20
N TYR A 156 -17.12 9.63 4.22
CA TYR A 156 -15.79 10.00 3.73
C TYR A 156 -15.77 10.18 2.21
N ASP A 157 -15.05 11.19 1.76
CA ASP A 157 -14.72 11.42 0.35
C ASP A 157 -13.25 11.81 0.23
N THR A 158 -12.40 10.86 -0.16
CA THR A 158 -10.97 11.11 -0.35
C THR A 158 -10.36 10.16 -1.37
N LYS A 159 -9.37 10.67 -2.10
CA LYS A 159 -8.50 9.87 -2.96
C LYS A 159 -7.38 9.18 -2.20
N TYR A 160 -7.18 9.47 -0.91
CA TYR A 160 -6.06 8.96 -0.09
C TYR A 160 -6.40 7.75 0.77
N ALA A 161 -7.59 7.15 0.59
CA ALA A 161 -8.00 5.99 1.35
C ALA A 161 -8.81 4.98 0.53
N ALA A 162 -8.83 3.74 1.00
CA ALA A 162 -9.68 2.67 0.49
C ALA A 162 -10.32 1.90 1.65
N LEU A 163 -11.60 1.55 1.51
CA LEU A 163 -12.37 0.78 2.51
C LEU A 163 -12.52 -0.67 2.06
N TYR A 164 -12.28 -1.62 2.98
CA TYR A 164 -12.36 -3.05 2.72
C TYR A 164 -13.40 -3.77 3.60
N TYR A 165 -14.16 -4.64 2.95
CA TYR A 165 -15.24 -5.43 3.53
C TYR A 165 -15.27 -6.81 2.88
N PRO A 166 -15.66 -7.91 3.54
CA PRO A 166 -15.96 -8.05 4.96
C PRO A 166 -14.71 -8.35 5.80
N TRP A 167 -14.93 -8.46 7.12
CA TRP A 167 -13.93 -9.01 8.04
C TRP A 167 -13.57 -10.45 7.66
N LEU A 168 -12.32 -10.81 7.92
CA LEU A 168 -11.76 -12.12 7.60
C LEU A 168 -11.91 -13.03 8.83
N THR A 169 -11.82 -14.34 8.65
CA THR A 169 -11.72 -15.27 9.77
C THR A 169 -10.42 -16.08 9.73
N ILE A 170 -9.83 -16.26 10.90
CA ILE A 170 -8.66 -17.10 11.16
C ILE A 170 -9.03 -18.17 12.20
N PRO A 171 -8.24 -19.26 12.35
CA PRO A 171 -8.36 -20.11 13.52
C PRO A 171 -8.09 -19.28 14.78
N GLU A 172 -8.88 -19.49 15.83
CA GLU A 172 -8.68 -18.84 17.13
C GLU A 172 -7.21 -18.99 17.57
N PRO A 173 -6.46 -17.88 17.71
CA PRO A 173 -5.03 -17.93 18.06
C PRO A 173 -4.79 -18.50 19.46
N TYR A 174 -5.75 -18.35 20.38
CA TYR A 174 -5.64 -18.83 21.77
C TYR A 174 -6.81 -19.76 22.12
N PRO A 175 -6.91 -20.95 21.50
CA PRO A 175 -8.08 -21.80 21.67
C PRO A 175 -8.08 -22.39 23.08
N LYS A 176 -9.23 -22.30 23.77
CA LYS A 176 -9.42 -22.92 25.10
C LYS A 176 -9.28 -24.46 25.06
N SER A 177 -9.46 -25.07 23.88
CA SER A 177 -9.28 -26.51 23.65
C SER A 177 -8.79 -26.76 22.23
N LEU A 178 -7.70 -27.53 22.10
CA LEU A 178 -7.15 -27.94 20.79
C LEU A 178 -8.09 -28.87 20.01
N GLY A 179 -9.06 -29.51 20.66
CA GLY A 179 -10.07 -30.35 20.00
C GLY A 179 -11.19 -29.57 19.30
N ARG A 180 -11.29 -28.26 19.56
CA ARG A 180 -12.30 -27.38 18.91
C ARG A 180 -11.74 -25.96 18.79
N ILE A 181 -11.07 -25.71 17.67
CA ILE A 181 -10.59 -24.37 17.32
C ILE A 181 -11.73 -23.62 16.64
N SER A 182 -12.26 -22.57 17.29
CA SER A 182 -13.27 -21.69 16.71
C SER A 182 -12.67 -20.75 15.67
N GLU A 183 -13.51 -20.16 14.83
CA GLU A 183 -13.09 -19.05 13.96
C GLU A 183 -13.07 -17.73 14.75
N TYR A 184 -12.01 -16.95 14.57
CA TYR A 184 -11.83 -15.63 15.15
C TYR A 184 -11.86 -14.58 14.04
N ALA A 185 -12.71 -13.57 14.21
CA ALA A 185 -12.88 -12.50 13.22
C ALA A 185 -11.75 -11.47 13.36
N ILE A 186 -11.16 -11.09 12.23
CA ILE A 186 -10.07 -10.10 12.19
C ILE A 186 -10.34 -9.03 11.11
N PRO A 187 -9.87 -7.79 11.35
CA PRO A 187 -9.99 -6.70 10.39
C PRO A 187 -9.18 -6.96 9.11
N PRO A 188 -9.71 -6.60 7.91
CA PRO A 188 -9.02 -6.83 6.65
C PRO A 188 -7.82 -5.92 6.39
N ALA A 189 -7.73 -4.73 7.00
CA ALA A 189 -6.73 -3.71 6.65
C ALA A 189 -5.29 -4.22 6.75
N GLY A 190 -4.95 -4.98 7.80
CA GLY A 190 -3.61 -5.57 7.95
C GLY A 190 -3.26 -6.53 6.80
N HIS A 191 -4.21 -7.37 6.39
CA HIS A 191 -4.03 -8.28 5.24
C HIS A 191 -3.89 -7.49 3.93
N MET A 192 -4.67 -6.42 3.78
CA MET A 192 -4.62 -5.56 2.61
C MET A 192 -3.29 -4.83 2.49
N LEU A 193 -2.71 -4.33 3.59
CA LEU A 193 -1.37 -3.76 3.60
C LEU A 193 -0.32 -4.78 3.12
N GLY A 194 -0.41 -6.03 3.58
CA GLY A 194 0.44 -7.11 3.09
C GLY A 194 0.25 -7.42 1.60
N ILE A 195 -0.98 -7.36 1.10
CA ILE A 195 -1.30 -7.55 -0.32
C ILE A 195 -0.77 -6.38 -1.17
N TYR A 196 -0.87 -5.14 -0.69
CA TYR A 196 -0.31 -3.96 -1.35
C TYR A 196 1.21 -4.12 -1.48
N ALA A 197 1.90 -4.39 -0.36
CA ALA A 197 3.35 -4.58 -0.36
C ALA A 197 3.79 -5.73 -1.30
N ARG A 198 3.10 -6.88 -1.23
CA ARG A 198 3.39 -8.01 -2.13
C ARG A 198 3.19 -7.64 -3.59
N THR A 199 2.07 -6.98 -3.90
CA THR A 199 1.75 -6.52 -5.25
C THR A 199 2.79 -5.57 -5.80
N ASP A 200 3.22 -4.60 -4.99
CA ASP A 200 4.22 -3.62 -5.40
C ASP A 200 5.57 -4.28 -5.70
N ILE A 201 5.99 -5.25 -4.86
CA ILE A 201 7.26 -5.98 -5.05
C ILE A 201 7.20 -6.86 -6.30
N GLU A 202 6.11 -7.61 -6.49
CA GLU A 202 6.02 -8.61 -7.56
C GLU A 202 5.68 -7.98 -8.92
N ARG A 203 4.93 -6.87 -8.95
CA ARG A 203 4.34 -6.32 -10.17
C ARG A 203 4.46 -4.81 -10.30
N GLY A 204 4.90 -4.10 -9.27
CA GLY A 204 4.94 -2.65 -9.23
C GLY A 204 3.63 -2.00 -8.79
N VAL A 205 3.74 -0.78 -8.24
CA VAL A 205 2.61 -0.02 -7.66
C VAL A 205 1.48 0.31 -8.65
N HIS A 206 1.79 0.29 -9.94
CA HIS A 206 0.84 0.54 -11.02
C HIS A 206 -0.17 -0.60 -11.21
N LYS A 207 0.10 -1.81 -10.69
CA LYS A 207 -0.86 -2.92 -10.72
C LYS A 207 -1.86 -2.78 -9.58
N ALA A 208 -3.16 -2.87 -9.90
CA ALA A 208 -4.23 -2.86 -8.91
C ALA A 208 -4.06 -4.00 -7.90
N PRO A 209 -4.11 -3.74 -6.57
CA PRO A 209 -4.05 -4.77 -5.53
C PRO A 209 -5.39 -5.51 -5.38
N ALA A 210 -5.97 -5.91 -6.52
CA ALA A 210 -7.23 -6.62 -6.67
C ALA A 210 -6.99 -7.93 -7.45
N ASN A 211 -7.94 -8.85 -7.35
CA ASN A 211 -7.82 -10.24 -7.82
C ASN A 211 -6.68 -11.02 -7.13
N GLU A 212 -6.21 -10.52 -5.99
CA GLU A 212 -5.13 -11.08 -5.18
C GLU A 212 -5.67 -12.08 -4.17
N VAL A 213 -4.96 -13.19 -3.98
CA VAL A 213 -5.31 -14.18 -2.96
C VAL A 213 -5.00 -13.63 -1.58
N VAL A 214 -5.97 -13.75 -0.67
CA VAL A 214 -5.79 -13.47 0.75
C VAL A 214 -5.20 -14.73 1.39
N ARG A 215 -3.98 -14.61 1.92
CA ARG A 215 -3.24 -15.71 2.56
C ARG A 215 -3.49 -15.69 4.07
N GLY A 216 -3.37 -16.84 4.73
CA GLY A 216 -3.42 -16.93 6.20
C GLY A 216 -4.83 -16.82 6.80
N VAL A 217 -5.88 -17.00 6.00
CA VAL A 217 -7.28 -16.93 6.43
C VAL A 217 -8.00 -18.26 6.15
N VAL A 218 -8.98 -18.59 6.98
CA VAL A 218 -9.85 -19.76 6.80
C VAL A 218 -11.21 -19.42 6.20
N GLY A 219 -11.63 -18.15 6.30
CA GLY A 219 -12.94 -17.73 5.83
C GLY A 219 -13.14 -16.22 5.85
N LEU A 220 -14.42 -15.86 5.70
CA LEU A 220 -14.93 -14.50 5.75
C LEU A 220 -16.07 -14.47 6.76
N ARG A 221 -16.16 -13.39 7.54
CA ARG A 221 -17.24 -13.21 8.52
C ARG A 221 -18.62 -13.17 7.85
N ARG A 222 -18.67 -12.61 6.64
CA ARG A 222 -19.83 -12.58 5.75
C ARG A 222 -19.42 -13.04 4.36
N THR A 223 -20.25 -13.87 3.73
CA THR A 223 -20.02 -14.27 2.34
C THR A 223 -20.75 -13.32 1.41
N ILE A 224 -20.02 -12.68 0.51
CA ILE A 224 -20.57 -11.70 -0.45
C ILE A 224 -20.75 -12.36 -1.82
N ASN A 225 -22.00 -12.39 -2.27
CA ASN A 225 -22.35 -12.89 -3.59
C ASN A 225 -22.10 -11.81 -4.67
N LYS A 226 -22.39 -12.14 -5.93
CA LYS A 226 -22.17 -11.21 -7.05
C LYS A 226 -23.10 -9.99 -6.98
N GLU A 227 -24.38 -10.20 -6.72
CA GLU A 227 -25.39 -9.13 -6.69
C GLU A 227 -25.10 -8.11 -5.60
N GLN A 228 -24.70 -8.58 -4.41
CA GLN A 228 -24.28 -7.72 -3.31
C GLN A 228 -23.03 -6.91 -3.67
N GLN A 229 -22.05 -7.53 -4.34
CA GLN A 229 -20.90 -6.80 -4.85
C GLN A 229 -21.30 -5.73 -5.87
N ASP A 230 -22.24 -6.03 -6.76
CA ASP A 230 -22.71 -5.12 -7.81
C ASP A 230 -23.44 -3.89 -7.20
N ILE A 231 -23.78 -3.92 -5.91
CA ILE A 231 -24.31 -2.78 -5.15
C ILE A 231 -23.20 -2.06 -4.36
N LEU A 232 -22.23 -2.80 -3.82
CA LEU A 232 -21.19 -2.26 -2.94
C LEU A 232 -20.04 -1.57 -3.68
N ASN A 233 -19.60 -2.14 -4.80
CA ASN A 233 -18.38 -1.70 -5.47
C ASN A 233 -18.59 -0.52 -6.45
N PRO A 234 -19.69 -0.42 -7.23
CA PRO A 234 -19.91 0.70 -8.14
C PRO A 234 -19.94 2.08 -7.46
N TYR A 235 -19.68 3.13 -8.25
CA TYR A 235 -19.88 4.51 -7.79
C TYR A 235 -21.40 4.71 -7.59
N PRO A 236 -21.84 5.42 -6.53
CA PRO A 236 -21.07 6.24 -5.60
C PRO A 236 -20.49 5.51 -4.39
N VAL A 237 -20.65 4.19 -4.26
CA VAL A 237 -20.38 3.43 -3.02
C VAL A 237 -18.91 3.04 -2.87
N ASN A 238 -18.22 2.56 -3.92
CA ASN A 238 -16.76 2.34 -3.93
C ASN A 238 -16.22 1.50 -2.74
N ILE A 239 -16.96 0.50 -2.26
CA ILE A 239 -16.49 -0.44 -1.23
C ILE A 239 -15.76 -1.60 -1.90
N ASN A 240 -14.53 -1.87 -1.46
CA ASN A 240 -13.75 -2.98 -1.98
C ASN A 240 -14.12 -4.28 -1.26
N VAL A 241 -14.67 -5.23 -2.00
CA VAL A 241 -15.11 -6.51 -1.42
C VAL A 241 -14.02 -7.56 -1.45
N ILE A 242 -13.93 -8.37 -0.40
CA ILE A 242 -13.17 -9.62 -0.36
C ILE A 242 -14.18 -10.76 -0.51
N ARG A 243 -13.95 -11.65 -1.47
CA ARG A 243 -14.91 -12.68 -1.86
C ARG A 243 -14.30 -14.06 -1.83
N ASP A 244 -15.15 -15.02 -1.48
CA ASP A 244 -14.80 -16.43 -1.52
C ASP A 244 -15.02 -17.00 -2.93
N PHE A 245 -13.92 -17.29 -3.62
CA PHE A 245 -13.92 -17.99 -4.90
C PHE A 245 -13.38 -19.43 -4.76
N ARG A 246 -13.33 -20.00 -3.56
CA ARG A 246 -13.03 -21.43 -3.36
C ARG A 246 -13.93 -22.35 -4.19
N PRO A 247 -15.25 -22.10 -4.36
CA PRO A 247 -16.09 -22.88 -5.27
C PRO A 247 -15.61 -22.87 -6.73
N ASN A 248 -14.79 -21.90 -7.13
CA ASN A 248 -14.17 -21.80 -8.45
C ASN A 248 -12.68 -22.16 -8.44
N ASN A 249 -12.17 -22.85 -7.41
CA ASN A 249 -10.77 -23.20 -7.23
C ASN A 249 -9.81 -22.00 -7.27
N ARG A 250 -10.28 -20.85 -6.78
CA ARG A 250 -9.55 -19.58 -6.78
C ARG A 250 -9.24 -19.05 -5.38
N GLY A 251 -9.66 -19.74 -4.32
CA GLY A 251 -9.43 -19.26 -2.96
C GLY A 251 -10.18 -17.96 -2.64
N ILE A 252 -9.90 -17.39 -1.47
CA ILE A 252 -10.45 -16.10 -1.06
C ILE A 252 -9.62 -14.99 -1.72
N ARG A 253 -10.30 -14.05 -2.38
CA ARG A 253 -9.64 -12.98 -3.14
C ARG A 253 -10.18 -11.61 -2.81
N VAL A 254 -9.28 -10.64 -2.81
CA VAL A 254 -9.66 -9.23 -2.89
C VAL A 254 -10.24 -8.98 -4.27
N TYR A 255 -11.40 -8.37 -4.33
CA TYR A 255 -12.17 -8.21 -5.56
C TYR A 255 -12.77 -6.80 -5.66
N GLY A 256 -11.91 -5.81 -5.40
CA GLY A 256 -12.13 -4.38 -5.54
C GLY A 256 -10.79 -3.64 -5.40
N GLY A 257 -10.64 -2.50 -6.08
CA GLY A 257 -9.41 -1.70 -6.08
C GLY A 257 -9.67 -0.20 -6.21
N ARG A 258 -10.75 0.29 -5.58
CA ARG A 258 -11.23 1.67 -5.67
C ARG A 258 -10.90 2.48 -4.41
N CYS A 259 -10.63 3.77 -4.60
CA CYS A 259 -10.53 4.74 -3.52
C CYS A 259 -11.93 5.15 -3.06
N ILE A 260 -12.06 5.64 -1.83
CA ILE A 260 -13.32 6.19 -1.30
C ILE A 260 -13.56 7.62 -1.78
N THR A 261 -13.43 7.87 -3.08
CA THR A 261 -13.57 9.21 -3.67
C THR A 261 -14.81 9.35 -4.54
N SER A 262 -15.34 10.56 -4.66
CA SER A 262 -16.32 10.94 -5.66
C SER A 262 -15.71 11.35 -7.01
N ASP A 263 -14.41 11.65 -7.03
CA ASP A 263 -13.68 12.06 -8.22
C ASP A 263 -13.33 10.85 -9.10
N SER A 264 -13.89 10.81 -10.31
CA SER A 264 -13.74 9.69 -11.24
C SER A 264 -12.31 9.52 -11.78
N ASP A 265 -11.50 10.58 -11.80
CA ASP A 265 -10.11 10.52 -12.24
C ASP A 265 -9.22 9.79 -11.23
N TRP A 266 -9.59 9.85 -9.94
CA TRP A 266 -8.87 9.22 -8.83
C TRP A 266 -9.54 7.94 -8.33
N LYS A 267 -10.45 7.37 -9.13
CA LYS A 267 -11.25 6.19 -8.78
C LYS A 267 -10.43 5.01 -8.27
N TYR A 268 -9.24 4.76 -8.83
CA TYR A 268 -8.49 3.53 -8.57
C TYR A 268 -7.31 3.71 -7.63
N VAL A 269 -7.14 2.73 -6.73
CA VAL A 269 -6.05 2.67 -5.74
C VAL A 269 -4.68 2.69 -6.40
N ASN A 270 -4.44 1.86 -7.42
CA ASN A 270 -3.14 1.82 -8.09
C ASN A 270 -2.80 3.13 -8.80
N VAL A 271 -3.80 3.82 -9.34
CA VAL A 271 -3.59 5.12 -9.98
C VAL A 271 -3.15 6.14 -8.93
N ARG A 272 -3.89 6.30 -7.82
CA ARG A 272 -3.47 7.24 -6.76
C ARG A 272 -2.09 6.88 -6.22
N ARG A 273 -1.85 5.60 -5.91
CA ARG A 273 -0.59 5.13 -5.32
C ARG A 273 0.60 5.29 -6.28
N LEU A 274 0.40 5.11 -7.59
CA LEU A 274 1.41 5.40 -8.59
C LEU A 274 1.78 6.89 -8.60
N LEU A 275 0.78 7.77 -8.54
CA LEU A 275 1.05 9.21 -8.49
C LEU A 275 1.77 9.61 -7.19
N ILE A 276 1.38 9.05 -6.04
CA ILE A 276 2.12 9.21 -4.78
C ILE A 276 3.59 8.78 -4.94
N PHE A 277 3.83 7.62 -5.55
CA PHE A 277 5.17 7.11 -5.80
C PHE A 277 6.00 8.04 -6.70
N ILE A 278 5.40 8.56 -7.78
CA ILE A 278 6.05 9.51 -8.69
C ILE A 278 6.38 10.81 -7.94
N GLU A 279 5.40 11.40 -7.25
CA GLU A 279 5.59 12.65 -6.50
C GLU A 279 6.71 12.50 -5.45
N ALA A 280 6.69 11.43 -4.65
CA ALA A 280 7.69 11.19 -3.60
C ALA A 280 9.09 10.84 -4.16
N SER A 281 9.16 10.25 -5.35
CA SER A 281 10.44 9.94 -6.01
C SER A 281 11.06 11.20 -6.61
N LEU A 282 10.24 12.08 -7.18
CA LEU A 282 10.69 13.36 -7.73
C LEU A 282 11.12 14.32 -6.62
N ASP A 283 10.38 14.40 -5.52
CA ASP A 283 10.72 15.24 -4.38
C ASP A 283 12.11 14.88 -3.81
N ARG A 284 12.38 13.59 -3.59
CA ARG A 284 13.69 13.11 -3.17
C ARG A 284 14.77 13.27 -4.25
N GLY A 285 14.43 13.00 -5.50
CA GLY A 285 15.37 13.00 -6.63
C GLY A 285 15.81 14.40 -7.09
N LEU A 286 15.04 15.45 -6.75
CA LEU A 286 15.30 16.82 -7.15
C LEU A 286 15.87 17.69 -6.00
N GLN A 287 16.21 17.12 -4.85
CA GLN A 287 16.80 17.88 -3.73
C GLN A 287 18.08 18.64 -4.09
N TRP A 288 18.86 18.14 -5.05
CA TRP A 288 20.09 18.80 -5.52
C TRP A 288 19.83 20.12 -6.25
N VAL A 289 18.59 20.42 -6.66
CA VAL A 289 18.21 21.65 -7.37
C VAL A 289 18.19 22.85 -6.42
N VAL A 290 17.99 22.61 -5.13
CA VAL A 290 17.89 23.67 -4.12
C VAL A 290 19.22 24.41 -4.02
N PHE A 291 19.17 25.75 -4.04
CA PHE A 291 20.33 26.66 -4.03
C PHE A 291 21.24 26.63 -5.26
N GLU A 292 20.87 25.93 -6.34
CA GLU A 292 21.56 26.06 -7.63
C GLU A 292 21.20 27.39 -8.34
N PRO A 293 22.07 27.91 -9.22
CA PRO A 293 21.74 29.09 -10.03
C PRO A 293 20.48 28.87 -10.88
N ASN A 294 19.43 29.65 -10.60
CA ASN A 294 18.11 29.54 -11.26
C ASN A 294 18.13 30.11 -12.69
N ALA A 295 18.70 29.36 -13.62
CA ALA A 295 18.84 29.72 -15.03
C ALA A 295 18.58 28.53 -15.96
N GLU A 296 18.46 28.80 -17.26
CA GLU A 296 18.15 27.80 -18.30
C GLU A 296 19.00 26.51 -18.24
N PRO A 297 20.31 26.54 -17.94
CA PRO A 297 21.08 25.31 -17.77
C PRO A 297 20.56 24.39 -16.65
N LEU A 298 20.14 24.97 -15.51
CA LEU A 298 19.53 24.21 -14.41
C LEU A 298 18.21 23.59 -14.87
N TRP A 299 17.35 24.38 -15.51
CA TRP A 299 16.05 23.92 -15.99
C TRP A 299 16.19 22.74 -16.96
N ALA A 300 17.11 22.83 -17.91
CA ALA A 300 17.40 21.75 -18.86
C ALA A 300 17.90 20.46 -18.15
N ARG A 301 18.72 20.59 -17.09
CA ARG A 301 19.13 19.44 -16.27
C ARG A 301 17.96 18.82 -15.51
N VAL A 302 17.05 19.64 -14.98
CA VAL A 302 15.83 19.18 -14.30
C VAL A 302 14.94 18.42 -15.27
N VAL A 303 14.60 19.00 -16.43
CA VAL A 303 13.78 18.34 -17.46
C VAL A 303 14.39 17.00 -17.86
N ARG A 304 15.70 16.95 -18.11
CA ARG A 304 16.39 15.71 -18.48
C ARG A 304 16.29 14.64 -17.38
N SER A 305 16.48 15.02 -16.12
CA SER A 305 16.46 14.10 -14.99
C SER A 305 15.05 13.52 -14.76
N VAL A 306 14.03 14.38 -14.77
CA VAL A 306 12.63 13.97 -14.62
C VAL A 306 12.20 13.08 -15.79
N SER A 307 12.52 13.48 -17.03
CA SER A 307 12.18 12.69 -18.23
C SER A 307 12.86 11.32 -18.23
N ASN A 308 14.12 11.21 -17.79
CA ASN A 308 14.80 9.93 -17.65
C ASN A 308 14.09 9.02 -16.64
N PHE A 309 13.70 9.56 -15.48
CA PHE A 309 12.94 8.81 -14.47
C PHE A 309 11.59 8.32 -15.02
N LEU A 310 10.79 9.22 -15.61
CA LEU A 310 9.46 8.87 -16.14
C LEU A 310 9.56 7.89 -17.33
N THR A 311 10.64 7.93 -18.11
CA THR A 311 10.91 6.93 -19.16
C THR A 311 11.09 5.53 -18.57
N VAL A 312 11.77 5.40 -17.42
CA VAL A 312 11.89 4.11 -16.72
C VAL A 312 10.51 3.65 -16.22
N VAL A 313 9.74 4.56 -15.63
CA VAL A 313 8.38 4.26 -15.16
C VAL A 313 7.48 3.79 -16.31
N TRP A 314 7.54 4.45 -17.47
CA TRP A 314 6.81 4.05 -18.69
C TRP A 314 7.27 2.69 -19.23
N ARG A 315 8.59 2.46 -19.35
CA ARG A 315 9.14 1.17 -19.81
C ARG A 315 8.76 -0.01 -18.91
N ASN A 316 8.52 0.26 -17.63
CA ASN A 316 8.04 -0.74 -16.68
C ASN A 316 6.51 -0.97 -16.76
N GLY A 317 5.82 -0.38 -17.74
CA GLY A 317 4.39 -0.60 -18.00
C GLY A 317 3.46 0.19 -17.08
N ALA A 318 3.96 1.18 -16.34
CA ALA A 318 3.14 1.96 -15.42
C ALA A 318 2.37 3.10 -16.09
N LEU A 319 2.85 3.58 -17.24
CA LEU A 319 2.23 4.66 -18.02
C LEU A 319 1.72 4.11 -19.36
N GLU A 320 0.63 4.68 -19.87
CA GLU A 320 0.03 4.35 -21.17
C GLU A 320 0.84 4.92 -22.34
N GLY A 321 0.47 4.56 -23.57
CA GLY A 321 1.07 5.09 -24.79
C GLY A 321 2.12 4.19 -25.41
N THR A 322 2.19 4.23 -26.73
CA THR A 322 3.21 3.54 -27.55
C THR A 322 4.47 4.40 -27.73
N LYS A 323 4.36 5.70 -27.44
CA LYS A 323 5.45 6.68 -27.47
C LYS A 323 5.53 7.46 -26.16
N VAL A 324 6.70 8.01 -25.88
CA VAL A 324 6.97 8.77 -24.65
C VAL A 324 6.05 9.99 -24.53
N GLU A 325 5.77 10.67 -25.64
CA GLU A 325 4.97 11.90 -25.67
C GLU A 325 3.47 11.64 -25.40
N GLU A 326 3.02 10.40 -25.56
CA GLU A 326 1.67 9.95 -25.18
C GLU A 326 1.61 9.61 -23.68
N ALA A 327 2.74 9.17 -23.12
CA ALA A 327 2.84 8.68 -21.75
C ALA A 327 3.02 9.81 -20.72
N PHE A 328 3.85 10.81 -21.02
CA PHE A 328 4.09 11.93 -20.12
C PHE A 328 4.66 13.16 -20.86
N PHE A 329 4.61 14.31 -20.18
CA PHE A 329 5.36 15.50 -20.57
C PHE A 329 6.03 16.13 -19.35
N VAL A 330 7.14 16.83 -19.60
CA VAL A 330 7.87 17.61 -18.60
C VAL A 330 8.20 18.97 -19.20
N ARG A 331 7.83 20.05 -18.52
CA ARG A 331 8.17 21.43 -18.89
C ARG A 331 8.78 22.16 -17.71
N CYS A 332 9.90 22.82 -17.94
CA CYS A 332 10.54 23.72 -17.00
C CYS A 332 11.28 24.75 -17.84
N ASP A 333 10.59 25.84 -18.14
CA ASP A 333 11.09 26.93 -18.99
C ASP A 333 10.28 28.20 -18.72
N ARG A 334 10.47 29.23 -19.56
CA ARG A 334 9.75 30.52 -19.47
C ARG A 334 8.23 30.42 -19.67
N THR A 335 7.71 29.29 -20.17
CA THR A 335 6.26 29.06 -20.27
C THR A 335 5.66 28.61 -18.94
N THR A 336 6.47 28.07 -18.04
CA THR A 336 6.06 27.63 -16.69
C THR A 336 6.35 28.64 -15.59
N MET A 337 7.15 29.68 -15.86
CA MET A 337 7.63 30.64 -14.87
C MET A 337 7.62 32.07 -15.42
N THR A 338 7.16 33.01 -14.60
CA THR A 338 7.31 34.46 -14.85
C THR A 338 8.68 34.97 -14.38
N GLN A 339 9.07 36.19 -14.77
CA GLN A 339 10.29 36.81 -14.22
C GLN A 339 10.20 36.98 -12.70
N THR A 340 9.02 37.33 -12.19
CA THR A 340 8.75 37.43 -10.74
C THR A 340 8.97 36.10 -10.02
N ASP A 341 8.63 34.97 -10.63
CA ASP A 341 8.90 33.64 -10.05
C ASP A 341 10.40 33.42 -9.89
N ILE A 342 11.17 33.73 -10.93
CA ILE A 342 12.62 33.55 -10.96
C ILE A 342 13.31 34.46 -9.94
N ASP A 343 12.91 35.74 -9.90
CA ASP A 343 13.45 36.73 -8.96
C ASP A 343 13.10 36.38 -7.50
N SER A 344 11.98 35.67 -7.28
CA SER A 344 11.58 35.12 -5.98
C SER A 344 12.24 33.77 -5.66
N GLY A 345 13.15 33.28 -6.50
CA GLY A 345 13.84 32.00 -6.33
C GLY A 345 12.95 30.77 -6.56
N ARG A 346 11.78 30.92 -7.21
CA ARG A 346 10.90 29.79 -7.54
C ARG A 346 11.33 29.15 -8.86
N LEU A 347 11.37 27.82 -8.86
CA LEU A 347 11.50 26.99 -10.06
C LEU A 347 10.25 26.10 -10.16
N ILE A 348 9.49 26.26 -11.24
CA ILE A 348 8.21 25.56 -11.44
C ILE A 348 8.37 24.55 -12.57
N VAL A 349 8.25 23.27 -12.22
CA VAL A 349 8.24 22.16 -13.19
C VAL A 349 6.81 21.70 -13.38
N GLN A 350 6.30 21.73 -14.61
CA GLN A 350 5.00 21.17 -14.96
C GLN A 350 5.17 19.76 -15.51
N ILE A 351 4.51 18.79 -14.88
CA ILE A 351 4.59 17.37 -15.24
C ILE A 351 3.18 16.85 -15.44
N GLY A 352 2.94 16.17 -16.55
CA GLY A 352 1.73 15.38 -16.76
C GLY A 352 2.11 13.93 -17.06
N VAL A 353 1.34 12.99 -16.54
CA VAL A 353 1.53 11.54 -16.74
C VAL A 353 0.20 10.87 -17.07
N ALA A 354 0.22 9.85 -17.91
CA ALA A 354 -0.93 9.03 -18.30
C ALA A 354 -0.81 7.65 -17.64
N PRO A 355 -1.37 7.42 -16.44
CA PRO A 355 -1.25 6.15 -15.74
C PRO A 355 -2.13 5.05 -16.36
N VAL A 356 -1.63 3.81 -16.38
CA VAL A 356 -2.42 2.65 -16.84
C VAL A 356 -3.62 2.41 -15.91
N LYS A 357 -4.82 2.38 -16.50
CA LYS A 357 -6.06 2.05 -15.77
C LYS A 357 -6.33 0.54 -15.76
N PRO A 358 -6.81 -0.05 -14.65
CA PRO A 358 -7.09 -1.48 -14.57
C PRO A 358 -8.35 -1.88 -15.38
N ALA A 359 -8.33 -3.07 -15.97
CA ALA A 359 -9.51 -3.68 -16.58
C ALA A 359 -10.43 -4.28 -15.49
N GLU A 360 -11.47 -3.54 -15.09
CA GLU A 360 -12.42 -3.97 -14.05
C GLU A 360 -13.52 -4.90 -14.59
N PHE A 361 -13.91 -4.73 -15.86
CA PHE A 361 -14.98 -5.50 -16.50
C PHE A 361 -14.51 -6.13 -17.81
N VAL A 362 -14.86 -7.40 -18.02
CA VAL A 362 -14.69 -8.09 -19.30
C VAL A 362 -16.08 -8.34 -19.87
N ILE A 363 -16.41 -7.67 -20.98
CA ILE A 363 -17.69 -7.84 -21.68
C ILE A 363 -17.44 -8.67 -22.93
N VAL A 364 -17.90 -9.92 -22.93
CA VAL A 364 -17.88 -10.80 -24.11
C VAL A 364 -19.20 -10.65 -24.85
N ARG A 365 -19.17 -10.19 -26.10
CA ARG A 365 -20.35 -10.06 -26.98
C ARG A 365 -20.31 -11.16 -28.03
N ILE A 366 -21.33 -12.02 -28.06
CA ILE A 366 -21.47 -13.09 -29.05
C ILE A 366 -22.62 -12.71 -29.99
N GLY A 367 -22.36 -12.73 -31.29
CA GLY A 367 -23.35 -12.52 -32.35
C GLY A 367 -23.42 -13.72 -33.28
N LEU A 368 -24.55 -13.90 -33.95
CA LEU A 368 -24.69 -14.88 -35.01
C LEU A 368 -23.99 -14.35 -36.28
N TRP A 369 -23.12 -15.16 -36.86
CA TRP A 369 -22.48 -14.87 -38.13
C TRP A 369 -23.06 -15.80 -39.21
N THR A 370 -23.62 -15.21 -40.27
CA THR A 370 -24.07 -15.99 -41.44
C THR A 370 -22.85 -16.26 -42.31
N ALA A 371 -22.47 -17.53 -42.43
CA ALA A 371 -21.46 -17.94 -43.40
C ALA A 371 -22.00 -17.67 -44.82
N ARG A 372 -21.39 -16.75 -45.55
CA ARG A 372 -21.62 -16.61 -47.00
C ARG A 372 -20.72 -17.61 -47.72
N SER A 373 -21.30 -18.50 -48.51
CA SER A 373 -20.61 -19.12 -49.63
C SER A 373 -20.71 -18.15 -50.80
N ASP A 374 -19.63 -17.43 -51.10
CA ASP A 374 -19.53 -16.79 -52.41
C ASP A 374 -19.43 -17.92 -53.44
N SER A 375 -20.52 -18.14 -54.19
CA SER A 375 -20.60 -19.06 -55.33
C SER A 375 -20.25 -18.35 -56.63
#